data_AF-A0A1I0P9F0-F1
#
_entry.id   AF-A0A1I0P9F0-F1
#
_cell.length_a   1.000
_cell.length_b   1.000
_cell.length_c   1.000
_cell.angle_alpha   90.00
_cell.angle_beta   90.00
_cell.angle_gamma   90.00
#
_symmetry.space_group_name_H-M   'P 1'
#
loop_
_entity.id
_entity.type
_entity.pdbx_description
1 polymer ?
#
loop_
_entity_poly.entity_id
_entity_poly.type
_entity_poly.pdbx_seq_one_letter_code
_entity_poly.pdbx_strand_id
1 'polypeptide(L)'
;MKLLLLCLPLCICLNVFSQASKTTVDSLELRYQHCLSEGNNVYNCALLYYTEMDSLLNTVYRQLYTKLDNHRRESLQVSQQLWIEKKEAYFKNIEIRAEKKRPLTLPGLNDDMIVTDNKAEYLKNRVIELLTSIHS
;
A
#
# COMPACT_ATOMS: atom_id res chain seq x y z
N MET A 1 -36.12 -43.98 2.70
CA MET A 1 -34.75 -43.56 2.35
C MET A 1 -34.80 -42.46 1.30
N LYS A 2 -34.34 -41.25 1.67
CA LYS A 2 -33.57 -40.29 0.84
C LYS A 2 -33.60 -38.94 1.57
N LEU A 3 -32.71 -38.85 2.56
CA LEU A 3 -32.20 -37.62 3.11
C LEU A 3 -31.12 -37.15 2.11
N LEU A 4 -31.34 -36.05 1.38
CA LEU A 4 -30.28 -35.42 0.59
C LEU A 4 -30.25 -33.95 0.94
N LEU A 5 -29.22 -33.63 1.71
CA LEU A 5 -28.87 -32.32 2.25
C LEU A 5 -28.74 -31.29 1.13
N LEU A 6 -29.55 -30.24 1.20
CA LEU A 6 -29.44 -29.06 0.36
C LEU A 6 -28.97 -27.89 1.24
N CYS A 7 -27.72 -27.97 1.69
CA CYS A 7 -27.05 -26.90 2.43
C CYS A 7 -25.65 -26.72 1.86
N LEU A 8 -25.49 -25.81 0.91
CA LEU A 8 -24.37 -24.86 0.81
C LEU A 8 -24.57 -24.02 -0.45
N PRO A 9 -24.82 -22.70 -0.30
CA PRO A 9 -23.74 -21.80 -0.68
C PRO A 9 -23.70 -20.60 0.29
N LEU A 10 -22.93 -20.70 1.38
CA LEU A 10 -22.70 -19.57 2.28
C LEU A 10 -21.21 -19.34 2.58
N CYS A 11 -20.34 -19.60 1.60
CA CYS A 11 -18.88 -19.38 1.75
C CYS A 11 -18.25 -18.51 0.65
N ILE A 12 -19.03 -17.91 -0.27
CA ILE A 12 -18.46 -17.16 -1.41
C ILE A 12 -18.16 -15.68 -1.05
N CYS A 13 -18.70 -15.16 0.06
CA CYS A 13 -18.62 -13.73 0.37
C CYS A 13 -17.25 -13.25 0.89
N LEU A 14 -16.31 -14.14 1.21
CA LEU A 14 -15.03 -13.76 1.84
C LEU A 14 -13.93 -13.38 0.82
N ASN A 15 -14.01 -13.87 -0.43
CA ASN A 15 -12.96 -13.66 -1.44
C ASN A 15 -13.06 -12.34 -2.22
N VAL A 16 -14.23 -11.69 -2.22
CA VAL A 16 -14.51 -10.49 -3.03
C VAL A 16 -13.62 -9.30 -2.63
N PHE A 17 -13.23 -9.20 -1.35
CA PHE A 17 -12.62 -7.99 -0.81
C PHE A 17 -11.12 -7.85 -1.08
N SER A 18 -10.35 -8.92 -0.94
CA SER A 18 -8.92 -8.87 -1.28
C SER A 18 -8.73 -8.65 -2.78
N GLN A 19 -9.62 -9.22 -3.59
CA GLN A 19 -9.68 -8.93 -5.01
C GLN A 19 -10.00 -7.44 -5.26
N ALA A 20 -10.99 -6.87 -4.57
CA ALA A 20 -11.34 -5.45 -4.68
C ALA A 20 -10.18 -4.52 -4.29
N SER A 21 -9.47 -4.78 -3.19
CA SER A 21 -8.35 -3.93 -2.79
C SER A 21 -7.11 -4.11 -3.66
N LYS A 22 -6.85 -5.32 -4.19
CA LYS A 22 -5.82 -5.53 -5.20
C LYS A 22 -6.14 -4.75 -6.48
N THR A 23 -7.40 -4.77 -6.92
CA THR A 23 -7.83 -3.93 -8.05
C THR A 23 -7.71 -2.43 -7.73
N THR A 24 -7.81 -2.01 -6.47
CA THR A 24 -7.54 -0.62 -6.08
C THR A 24 -6.07 -0.25 -6.22
N VAL A 25 -5.13 -1.13 -5.82
CA VAL A 25 -3.69 -0.91 -6.04
C VAL A 25 -3.41 -0.78 -7.54
N ASP A 26 -3.87 -1.73 -8.34
CA ASP A 26 -3.67 -1.73 -9.79
C ASP A 26 -4.26 -0.45 -10.44
N SER A 27 -5.43 -0.02 -9.98
CA SER A 27 -6.07 1.22 -10.45
C SER A 27 -5.29 2.48 -10.09
N LEU A 28 -4.71 2.53 -8.88
CA LEU A 28 -3.83 3.64 -8.46
C LEU A 28 -2.58 3.71 -9.34
N GLU A 29 -1.95 2.56 -9.59
CA GLU A 29 -0.77 2.49 -10.46
C GLU A 29 -1.08 2.93 -11.88
N LEU A 30 -2.20 2.49 -12.46
CA LEU A 30 -2.62 2.92 -13.79
C LEU A 30 -2.84 4.44 -13.88
N ARG A 31 -3.50 5.05 -12.88
CA ARG A 31 -3.68 6.51 -12.83
C ARG A 31 -2.34 7.24 -12.69
N TYR A 32 -1.45 6.71 -11.86
CA TYR A 32 -0.12 7.28 -11.68
C TYR A 32 0.69 7.23 -12.99
N GLN A 33 0.71 6.08 -13.68
CA GLN A 33 1.38 5.96 -14.99
C GLN A 33 0.77 6.88 -16.05
N HIS A 34 -0.56 7.01 -16.07
CA HIS A 34 -1.23 7.97 -16.95
C HIS A 34 -0.77 9.40 -16.66
N CYS A 35 -0.77 9.81 -15.39
CA CYS A 35 -0.30 11.14 -14.97
C CYS A 35 1.15 11.40 -15.40
N LEU A 36 2.04 10.42 -15.20
CA LEU A 36 3.43 10.54 -15.65
C LEU A 36 3.55 10.69 -17.18
N SER A 37 2.69 10.00 -17.94
CA SER A 37 2.72 10.04 -19.41
C SER A 37 2.32 11.40 -20.00
N GLU A 38 1.57 12.20 -19.27
CA GLU A 38 1.24 13.58 -19.65
C GLU A 38 2.46 14.52 -19.53
N GLY A 39 3.51 14.10 -18.81
CA GLY A 39 4.81 14.79 -18.72
C GLY A 39 4.81 16.10 -17.93
N ASN A 40 3.64 16.67 -17.65
CA ASN A 40 3.49 17.88 -16.86
C ASN A 40 3.39 17.56 -15.38
N ASN A 41 4.14 18.30 -14.55
CA ASN A 41 3.99 18.27 -13.09
C ASN A 41 4.16 16.86 -12.46
N VAL A 42 5.17 16.12 -12.94
CA VAL A 42 5.50 14.75 -12.50
C VAL A 42 5.69 14.61 -10.98
N TYR A 43 6.14 15.66 -10.31
CA TYR A 43 6.21 15.69 -8.85
C TYR A 43 4.83 15.61 -8.20
N ASN A 44 3.84 16.34 -8.70
CA ASN A 44 2.47 16.23 -8.18
C ASN A 44 1.84 14.87 -8.48
N CYS A 45 2.19 14.23 -9.61
CA CYS A 45 1.78 12.85 -9.87
C CYS A 45 2.30 11.90 -8.78
N ALA A 46 3.59 11.98 -8.44
CA ALA A 46 4.21 11.20 -7.38
C ALA A 46 3.58 11.48 -6.01
N LEU A 47 3.34 12.76 -5.68
CA LEU A 47 2.76 13.18 -4.41
C LEU A 47 1.31 12.69 -4.23
N LEU A 48 0.51 12.76 -5.29
CA LEU A 48 -0.86 12.25 -5.28
C LEU A 48 -0.85 10.73 -5.08
N TYR A 49 -0.04 10.01 -5.85
CA TYR A 49 0.09 8.55 -5.73
C TYR A 49 0.54 8.11 -4.34
N TYR A 50 1.55 8.78 -3.76
CA TYR A 50 1.98 8.57 -2.38
C TYR A 50 0.83 8.75 -1.37
N THR A 51 0.08 9.85 -1.51
CA THR A 51 -1.03 10.18 -0.59
C THR A 51 -2.16 9.17 -0.68
N GLU A 52 -2.55 8.79 -1.90
CA GLU A 52 -3.58 7.78 -2.12
C GLU A 52 -3.15 6.40 -1.59
N MET A 53 -1.87 6.03 -1.75
CA MET A 53 -1.33 4.78 -1.22
C MET A 53 -1.28 4.75 0.32
N ASP A 54 -0.94 5.87 0.98
CA ASP A 54 -0.99 5.98 2.44
C ASP A 54 -2.42 5.85 2.98
N SER A 55 -3.39 6.47 2.30
CA SER A 55 -4.81 6.33 2.64
C SER A 55 -5.31 4.90 2.46
N LEU A 56 -4.89 4.24 1.37
CA LEU A 56 -5.21 2.84 1.12
C LEU A 56 -4.61 1.92 2.20
N LEU A 57 -3.36 2.16 2.61
CA LEU A 57 -2.72 1.41 3.70
C LEU A 57 -3.53 1.46 4.99
N ASN A 58 -3.95 2.67 5.40
CA ASN A 58 -4.77 2.85 6.60
C ASN A 58 -6.11 2.12 6.48
N THR A 59 -6.74 2.17 5.30
CA THR A 59 -8.01 1.48 5.02
C THR A 59 -7.85 -0.04 5.10
N VAL A 60 -6.84 -0.61 4.44
CA VAL A 60 -6.56 -2.04 4.43
C VAL A 60 -6.21 -2.54 5.84
N TYR A 61 -5.38 -1.82 6.58
CA TYR A 61 -5.04 -2.15 7.96
C TYR A 61 -6.29 -2.23 8.85
N ARG A 62 -7.16 -1.20 8.82
CA ARG A 62 -8.39 -1.18 9.62
C ARG A 62 -9.32 -2.32 9.24
N GLN A 63 -9.47 -2.59 7.95
CA GLN A 63 -10.29 -3.70 7.49
C GLN A 63 -9.76 -5.05 7.97
N LEU A 64 -8.46 -5.31 7.82
CA LEU A 64 -7.83 -6.52 8.33
C LEU A 64 -8.07 -6.64 9.84
N TYR A 65 -7.78 -5.58 10.61
CA TYR A 65 -7.98 -5.56 12.06
C TYR A 65 -9.39 -5.97 12.49
N THR A 66 -10.43 -5.46 11.81
CA THR A 66 -11.83 -5.80 12.14
C THR A 66 -12.20 -7.26 11.92
N LYS A 67 -11.50 -7.95 11.01
CA LYS A 67 -11.76 -9.36 10.65
C LYS A 67 -11.02 -10.38 11.52
N LEU A 68 -9.98 -9.95 12.21
CA LEU A 68 -9.14 -10.81 13.04
C LEU A 68 -9.74 -11.04 14.44
N ASP A 69 -9.43 -12.18 15.06
CA ASP A 69 -9.63 -12.40 16.50
C ASP A 69 -8.62 -11.61 17.35
N ASN A 70 -8.80 -11.60 18.68
CA ASN A 70 -8.00 -10.77 19.59
C ASN A 70 -6.50 -11.07 19.52
N HIS A 71 -6.09 -12.33 19.50
CA HIS A 71 -4.66 -12.68 19.47
C HIS A 71 -4.01 -12.26 18.14
N ARG A 72 -4.71 -12.46 17.02
CA ARG A 72 -4.25 -12.03 15.70
C ARG A 72 -4.23 -10.50 15.57
N ARG A 73 -5.17 -9.78 16.22
CA ARG A 73 -5.17 -8.31 16.28
C ARG A 73 -3.96 -7.76 17.02
N GLU A 74 -3.62 -8.32 18.18
CA GLU A 74 -2.43 -7.93 18.95
C GLU A 74 -1.16 -8.15 18.12
N SER A 75 -1.06 -9.31 17.46
CA SER A 75 0.05 -9.63 16.55
C SER A 75 0.15 -8.64 15.39
N LEU A 76 -0.99 -8.28 14.78
CA LEU A 76 -1.05 -7.28 13.71
C LEU A 76 -0.61 -5.90 14.20
N GLN A 77 -1.03 -5.47 15.39
CA GLN A 77 -0.64 -4.18 15.97
C GLN A 77 0.87 -4.10 16.21
N VAL A 78 1.46 -5.14 16.80
CA VAL A 78 2.91 -5.21 17.02
C VAL A 78 3.67 -5.18 15.69
N SER A 79 3.24 -5.99 14.71
CA SER A 79 3.81 -5.99 13.36
C SER A 79 3.73 -4.60 12.71
N GLN A 80 2.57 -3.92 12.82
CA GLN A 80 2.36 -2.61 12.24
C GLN A 80 3.22 -1.54 12.92
N GLN A 81 3.36 -1.57 14.25
CA GLN A 81 4.20 -0.64 14.99
C GLN A 81 5.68 -0.77 14.57
N LEU A 82 6.19 -2.01 14.53
CA LEU A 82 7.55 -2.28 14.06
C LEU A 82 7.77 -1.84 12.61
N TRP A 83 6.75 -2.00 11.76
CA TRP A 83 6.81 -1.54 10.37
C TRP A 83 6.84 -0.01 10.28
N ILE A 84 6.08 0.72 11.12
CA ILE A 84 6.09 2.18 11.18
C ILE A 84 7.48 2.70 11.56
N GLU A 85 8.12 2.12 12.56
CA GLU A 85 9.49 2.50 12.97
C GLU A 85 10.50 2.31 11.83
N LYS A 86 10.40 1.19 11.11
CA LYS A 86 11.22 0.92 9.91
C LYS A 86 10.92 1.91 8.79
N LYS A 87 9.65 2.26 8.58
CA LYS A 87 9.22 3.25 7.58
C LYS A 87 9.86 4.62 7.88
N GLU A 88 9.77 5.09 9.11
CA GLU A 88 10.32 6.39 9.51
C GLU A 88 11.84 6.43 9.34
N ALA A 89 12.54 5.37 9.77
CA ALA A 89 13.98 5.24 9.57
C ALA A 89 14.34 5.24 8.07
N TYR A 90 13.61 4.49 7.25
CA TYR A 90 13.79 4.44 5.80
C TYR A 90 13.56 5.81 5.17
N PHE A 91 12.46 6.49 5.49
CA PHE A 91 12.09 7.81 4.94
C PHE A 91 13.14 8.86 5.27
N LYS A 92 13.59 8.91 6.53
CA LYS A 92 14.68 9.79 6.93
C LYS A 92 15.97 9.51 6.17
N ASN A 93 16.31 8.23 5.97
CA ASN A 93 17.54 7.85 5.27
C ASN A 93 17.53 8.23 3.79
N ILE A 94 16.41 8.07 3.10
CA ILE A 94 16.31 8.47 1.68
C ILE A 94 16.30 9.99 1.51
N GLU A 95 15.69 10.73 2.43
CA GLU A 95 15.72 12.21 2.45
C GLU A 95 17.14 12.72 2.68
N ILE A 96 17.85 12.22 3.69
CA ILE A 96 19.25 12.58 3.95
C ILE A 96 20.13 12.26 2.74
N ARG A 97 19.90 11.12 2.09
CA ARG A 97 20.66 10.73 0.90
C ARG A 97 20.37 11.66 -0.28
N ALA A 98 19.11 12.03 -0.49
CA ALA A 98 18.72 12.96 -1.55
C ALA A 98 19.35 14.34 -1.31
N GLU A 99 19.26 14.87 -0.10
CA GLU A 99 19.85 16.18 0.23
C GLU A 99 21.37 16.21 0.01
N LYS A 100 22.08 15.16 0.42
CA LYS A 100 23.52 15.03 0.18
C LYS A 100 23.89 14.96 -1.31
N LYS A 101 23.00 14.42 -2.15
CA LYS A 101 23.23 14.23 -3.59
C LYS A 101 22.70 15.37 -4.44
N ARG A 102 21.81 16.21 -3.92
CA ARG A 102 21.19 17.34 -4.61
C ARG A 102 22.20 18.26 -5.34
N PRO A 103 23.39 18.58 -4.78
CA PRO A 103 24.40 19.36 -5.51
C PRO A 103 25.01 18.66 -6.73
N LEU A 104 24.86 17.33 -6.82
CA LEU A 104 25.37 16.45 -7.88
C LEU A 104 24.27 15.99 -8.85
N THR A 105 23.02 16.39 -8.60
CA THR A 105 21.87 15.96 -9.40
C THR A 105 21.91 16.57 -10.79
N LEU A 106 21.79 15.73 -11.81
CA LEU A 106 21.80 16.16 -13.20
C LEU A 106 20.58 17.04 -13.51
N PRO A 107 20.73 18.08 -14.35
CA PRO A 107 19.59 18.86 -14.83
C PRO A 107 18.49 17.98 -15.41
N GLY A 108 17.24 18.26 -15.05
CA GLY A 108 16.07 17.50 -15.51
C GLY A 108 15.66 16.34 -14.59
N LEU A 109 16.46 15.98 -13.57
CA LEU A 109 16.02 15.09 -12.51
C LEU A 109 15.34 15.88 -11.38
N ASN A 110 14.31 15.28 -10.80
CA ASN A 110 13.59 15.85 -9.66
C ASN A 110 13.77 14.93 -8.45
N ASP A 111 14.70 15.28 -7.56
CA ASP A 111 14.99 14.50 -6.35
C ASP A 111 13.76 14.35 -5.44
N ASP A 112 12.90 15.38 -5.37
CA ASP A 112 11.70 15.33 -4.55
C ASP A 112 10.69 14.32 -5.12
N MET A 113 10.56 14.25 -6.45
CA MET A 113 9.77 13.20 -7.13
C MET A 113 10.33 11.81 -6.81
N ILE A 114 11.64 11.62 -6.99
CA ILE A 114 12.29 10.32 -6.76
C ILE A 114 12.14 9.87 -5.30
N VAL A 115 12.33 10.78 -4.33
CA VAL A 115 12.11 10.48 -2.91
C VAL A 115 10.66 10.10 -2.68
N THR A 116 9.71 10.84 -3.26
CA THR A 116 8.28 10.59 -3.09
C THR A 116 7.85 9.25 -3.69
N ASP A 117 8.35 8.89 -4.87
CA ASP A 117 8.10 7.58 -5.50
C ASP A 117 8.62 6.43 -4.63
N ASN A 118 9.84 6.56 -4.08
CA ASN A 118 10.41 5.57 -3.19
C ASN A 118 9.57 5.40 -1.91
N LYS A 119 9.04 6.50 -1.37
CA LYS A 119 8.10 6.43 -0.24
C LYS A 119 6.82 5.71 -0.63
N ALA A 120 6.23 6.04 -1.78
CA ALA A 120 5.00 5.41 -2.26
C ALA A 120 5.18 3.90 -2.48
N GLU A 121 6.30 3.47 -3.07
CA GLU A 121 6.63 2.07 -3.26
C GLU A 121 6.78 1.32 -1.93
N TYR A 122 7.41 1.95 -0.92
CA TYR A 122 7.49 1.38 0.42
C TYR A 122 6.10 1.15 1.04
N LEU A 123 5.16 2.10 0.85
CA LEU A 123 3.78 1.96 1.32
C LEU A 123 3.03 0.86 0.55
N LYS A 124 3.17 0.82 -0.78
CA LYS A 124 2.54 -0.20 -1.65
C LYS A 124 2.92 -1.62 -1.21
N ASN A 125 4.19 -1.85 -0.92
CA ASN A 125 4.65 -3.17 -0.47
C ASN A 125 3.94 -3.62 0.81
N ARG A 126 3.71 -2.71 1.76
CA ARG A 126 2.94 -3.03 2.98
C ARG A 126 1.46 -3.26 2.68
N VAL A 127 0.87 -2.48 1.77
CA VAL A 127 -0.52 -2.71 1.33
C VAL A 127 -0.66 -4.14 0.80
N ILE A 128 0.23 -4.57 -0.11
CA ILE A 128 0.21 -5.91 -0.71
C ILE A 128 0.39 -7.01 0.36
N GLU A 129 1.31 -6.81 1.31
CA GLU A 129 1.54 -7.74 2.43
C GLU A 129 0.27 -7.91 3.29
N LEU A 130 -0.37 -6.81 3.66
CA LEU A 130 -1.61 -6.83 4.47
C LEU A 130 -2.78 -7.46 3.70
N LEU A 131 -2.90 -7.19 2.40
CA LEU A 131 -3.94 -7.79 1.55
C LEU A 131 -3.79 -9.30 1.38
N THR A 132 -2.54 -9.79 1.36
CA THR A 132 -2.25 -11.22 1.33
C THR A 132 -2.61 -11.88 2.66
N SER A 133 -2.40 -11.17 3.77
CA SER A 133 -2.69 -11.64 5.13
C SER A 133 -4.18 -11.75 5.46
N ILE A 134 -5.08 -11.21 4.63
CA ILE A 134 -6.54 -11.34 4.79
C ILE A 134 -7.01 -12.79 4.57
N HIS A 135 -6.26 -13.59 3.82
CA HIS A 135 -6.65 -14.96 3.42
C HIS A 135 -5.96 -16.09 4.19
N SER A 136 -4.92 -15.75 4.96
CA SER A 136 -4.19 -16.68 5.83
C SER A 136 -4.90 -16.86 7.16
#